data_AF-A0A2N2NQ33-F1
#
_entry.id   AF-A0A2N2NQ33-F1
#
_cell.length_a   1.000
_cell.length_b   1.000
_cell.length_c   1.000
_cell.angle_alpha   90.00
_cell.angle_beta   90.00
_cell.angle_gamma   90.00
#
_symmetry.space_group_name_H-M   'P 1'
#
loop_
_entity.id
_entity.type
_entity.pdbx_description
1 polymer ?
#
loop_
_entity_poly.entity_id
_entity_poly.type
_entity_poly.pdbx_seq_one_letter_code
_entity_poly.pdbx_strand_id
1 'polypeptide(L)' 'MQKWKLLLGSRKFWAAVIGLAFLVIRHFDPAFEVPENETIAVVSVLAAYILGVAVEDGLRADR' A
#
# COMPACT_ATOMS: atom_id res chain seq x y z
N MET A 1 3.18 -7.46 22.80
CA MET A 1 3.32 -8.51 21.75
C MET A 1 2.13 -8.58 20.79
N GLN A 2 0.87 -8.47 21.24
CA GLN A 2 -0.29 -8.53 20.33
C GLN A 2 -0.41 -7.37 19.32
N LYS A 3 -0.05 -6.13 19.70
CA LYS A 3 -0.09 -4.96 18.79
C LYS A 3 0.80 -5.13 17.56
N TRP A 4 1.98 -5.72 17.72
CA TRP A 4 2.90 -6.01 16.61
C TRP A 4 2.34 -7.10 15.68
N LYS A 5 1.67 -8.12 16.22
CA LYS A 5 0.94 -9.12 15.41
C LYS A 5 -0.21 -8.48 14.61
N LEU A 6 -0.94 -7.53 15.21
CA LEU A 6 -1.99 -6.77 14.53
C LEU A 6 -1.43 -5.87 13.41
N LEU A 7 -0.30 -5.20 13.64
CA LEU A 7 0.38 -4.40 12.63
C LEU A 7 0.87 -5.25 11.44
N LEU A 8 1.57 -6.33 11.73
CA LEU A 8 2.11 -7.24 10.71
C LEU A 8 1.03 -8.09 10.03
N GLY A 9 -0.17 -8.20 10.59
CA GLY A 9 -1.34 -8.81 9.95
C GLY A 9 -2.19 -7.83 9.12
N SER A 10 -1.92 -6.52 9.21
CA SER A 10 -2.75 -5.51 8.55
C SER A 10 -2.45 -5.44 7.05
N ARG A 11 -3.45 -5.79 6.22
CA ARG A 11 -3.39 -5.68 4.75
C ARG A 11 -3.05 -4.25 4.28
N LYS A 12 -3.56 -3.25 5.00
CA LYS A 12 -3.32 -1.81 4.75
C LYS A 12 -1.86 -1.43 4.93
N PHE A 13 -1.22 -1.99 5.97
CA PHE A 13 0.19 -1.75 6.26
C PHE A 13 1.07 -2.33 5.16
N TRP A 14 0.83 -3.59 4.77
CA TRP A 14 1.61 -4.22 3.70
C TRP A 14 1.40 -3.55 2.34
N ALA A 15 0.19 -3.11 2.01
CA ALA A 15 -0.03 -2.33 0.79
C ALA A 15 0.78 -1.02 0.78
N ALA A 16 0.83 -0.30 1.91
CA ALA A 16 1.65 0.91 2.03
C ALA A 16 3.16 0.60 1.95
N VAL A 17 3.61 -0.48 2.59
CA VAL A 17 5.02 -0.92 2.53
C VAL A 17 5.44 -1.29 1.11
N ILE A 18 4.59 -1.99 0.36
CA ILE A 18 4.86 -2.35 -1.04
C ILE A 18 4.89 -1.10 -1.92
N GLY A 19 3.95 -0.17 -1.74
CA GLY A 19 3.95 1.10 -2.46
C GLY A 19 5.20 1.94 -2.18
N LEU A 20 5.64 1.97 -0.91
CA LEU A 20 6.88 2.64 -0.53
C LEU A 20 8.11 1.95 -1.14
N ALA A 21 8.19 0.62 -1.06
CA ALA A 21 9.29 -0.14 -1.65
C ALA A 21 9.38 0.10 -3.17
N PHE A 22 8.24 0.13 -3.87
CA PHE A 22 8.18 0.46 -5.29
C PHE A 22 8.78 1.84 -5.60
N LEU A 23 8.41 2.88 -4.84
CA LEU A 23 8.96 4.23 -5.02
C LEU A 23 10.46 4.30 -4.71
N VAL A 24 10.91 3.58 -3.68
CA VAL A 24 12.33 3.50 -3.32
C VAL A 24 13.13 2.82 -4.43
N ILE A 25 12.67 1.66 -4.94
CA ILE A 25 13.35 0.95 -6.03
C ILE A 25 13.42 1.85 -7.28
N ARG A 26 12.30 2.48 -7.67
CA ARG A 26 12.26 3.44 -8.79
C ARG A 26 13.26 4.59 -8.64
N HIS A 27 13.50 5.05 -7.41
CA HIS A 27 14.41 6.18 -7.18
C HIS A 27 15.89 5.77 -7.19
N PHE A 28 16.22 4.59 -6.65
CA PHE A 28 17.61 4.17 -6.45
C PHE A 28 18.14 3.21 -7.51
N ASP A 29 17.27 2.49 -8.22
CA ASP A 29 17.65 1.61 -9.32
C ASP A 29 17.40 2.28 -10.68
N PRO A 30 18.44 2.79 -11.36
CA PRO A 30 18.29 3.43 -12.67
C PRO A 30 17.93 2.44 -13.78
N ALA A 31 18.07 1.12 -13.58
CA ALA A 31 17.59 0.12 -14.53
C ALA A 31 16.07 -0.13 -14.39
N PHE A 32 15.47 0.26 -13.27
CA PHE A 32 14.03 0.17 -13.02
C PHE A 32 13.30 1.42 -13.53
N GLU A 33 13.35 1.61 -14.85
CA GLU A 33 12.74 2.75 -15.52
C GLU A 33 11.23 2.54 -15.70
N VAL A 34 10.45 3.04 -14.74
CA VAL A 34 8.98 3.05 -14.85
C VAL A 34 8.51 4.42 -15.36
N PRO A 35 7.76 4.46 -16.48
CA PRO A 35 7.12 5.67 -16.97
C PRO A 35 6.26 6.38 -15.92
N GLU A 36 6.14 7.70 -16.02
CA GLU A 36 5.42 8.50 -15.02
C GLU A 36 3.93 8.18 -14.98
N ASN A 37 3.30 8.00 -16.15
CA ASN A 37 1.90 7.58 -16.27
C ASN A 37 1.62 6.24 -15.57
N GLU A 38 2.50 5.25 -15.75
CA GLU A 38 2.36 3.93 -15.11
C GLU A 38 2.53 4.03 -13.59
N THR A 39 3.45 4.87 -13.13
CA THR A 39 3.64 5.09 -11.70
C THR A 39 2.40 5.72 -11.06
N ILE A 40 1.81 6.73 -11.71
CA ILE A 40 0.56 7.35 -11.24
C ILE A 40 -0.56 6.31 -11.19
N ALA A 41 -0.67 5.44 -12.20
CA ALA A 41 -1.67 4.38 -12.22
C ALA A 41 -1.48 3.39 -11.05
N VAL A 42 -0.25 2.91 -10.83
CA VAL A 42 0.09 1.99 -9.72
C VAL A 42 -0.21 2.61 -8.36
N VAL A 43 0.20 3.85 -8.13
CA VAL A 43 -0.03 4.57 -6.87
C VAL A 43 -1.54 4.80 -6.66
N SER A 44 -2.28 5.13 -7.72
CA SER A 44 -3.73 5.35 -7.65
C SER A 44 -4.49 4.07 -7.29
N VAL A 45 -4.11 2.93 -7.87
CA VAL A 45 -4.69 1.62 -7.55
C VAL A 45 -4.36 1.22 -6.11
N LEU A 46 -3.13 1.42 -5.66
CA LEU A 46 -2.73 1.18 -4.26
C LEU A 46 -3.53 2.04 -3.28
N ALA A 47 -3.68 3.34 -3.57
CA ALA A 47 -4.47 4.25 -2.75
C ALA A 47 -5.94 3.80 -2.67
N ALA A 48 -6.55 3.48 -3.82
CA ALA A 48 -7.92 2.97 -3.88
C ALA A 48 -8.10 1.67 -3.09
N TYR A 49 -7.14 0.74 -3.18
CA TYR A 49 -7.14 -0.50 -2.41
C TYR A 49 -7.06 -0.24 -0.90
N ILE A 50 -6.12 0.60 -0.46
CA ILE A 50 -5.94 0.92 0.96
C ILE A 50 -7.22 1.57 1.53
N LEU A 51 -7.82 2.50 0.78
CA LEU A 51 -9.10 3.11 1.15
C LEU A 51 -10.22 2.08 1.24
N GLY A 52 -10.34 1.20 0.25
CA GLY A 52 -11.35 0.13 0.25
C GLY A 52 -11.24 -0.78 1.47
N VAL A 53 -10.02 -1.21 1.83
CA VAL A 53 -9.78 -2.02 3.03
C VAL A 53 -10.08 -1.22 4.31
N ALA A 54 -9.73 0.06 4.36
CA ALA A 54 -10.05 0.91 5.51
C ALA A 54 -11.56 1.08 5.73
N VAL A 55 -12.32 1.25 4.64
CA VAL A 55 -13.79 1.32 4.67
C VAL A 55 -14.40 -0.02 5.09
N GLU A 56 -13.94 -1.14 4.52
CA GLU A 56 -14.38 -2.49 4.89
C GLU A 56 -14.18 -2.75 6.40
N ASP A 57 -13.01 -2.40 6.93
CA ASP A 57 -12.70 -2.57 8.35
C ASP A 57 -13.57 -1.66 9.23
N GLY A 58 -13.84 -0.42 8.80
CA GLY A 58 -14.73 0.51 9.51
C GLY A 58 -16.18 0.01 9.57
N LEU A 59 -16.71 -0.47 8.45
CA LEU A 59 -18.07 -1.02 8.37
C LEU A 59 -18.24 -2.32 9.17
N ARG A 60 -17.18 -3.12 9.30
CA ARG A 60 -17.21 -4.35 10.13
C ARG A 60 -17.10 -4.08 11.62
N ALA A 61 -16.48 -2.98 12.02
CA ALA A 61 -16.36 -2.62 13.44
C ALA A 61 -17.65 -2.05 14.04
N ASP A 62 -18.56 -1.53 13.20
CA ASP A 62 -19.87 -0.98 13.59
C ASP A 62 -20.96 -2.06 13.76
N ARG A 63 -20.72 -3.28 13.28
CA ARG A 63 -21.65 -4.42 13.35
C ARG A 63 -21.31 -5.38 14.49
#